data_AF-A0A2E3JRJ2-F1
#
_entry.id   AF-A0A2E3JRJ2-F1
#
_cell.length_a   1.000
_cell.length_b   1.000
_cell.length_c   1.000
_cell.angle_alpha   90.00
_cell.angle_beta   90.00
_cell.angle_gamma   90.00
#
_symmetry.space_group_name_H-M   'P 1'
#
loop_
_entity.id
_entity.type
_entity.pdbx_description
1 polymer ?
#
loop_
_entity_poly.entity_id
_entity_poly.type
_entity_poly.pdbx_seq_one_letter_code
_entity_poly.pdbx_strand_id
1 'polypeptide(L)'
;MAGPVTLKAGSYPAAAGGLQGLRELSATEIKDQVAGVITAKFAADTDGSGTAELNVVAGGSAGGDEIGTFTNRERTESVGTHPAGGSTTDTVYRFNQPSAAVSESGQINPLRWTGTAVEQATDTELDTEVLDLVITAMAAEDANTVGQYKIGTSSPSGGTWTSRYTVTETQVDGTDVSYNLYQKTSPTTDAGTDSNILLKAGDEGQPNEMTAANLQTLVPAFRNRIMSSLVGTYLLQTGSPSAAGTWVQMGSTMTDQLKDISSQNYSGDYTGSYTGYYDRFFAGFLNGAYAGSYSGTYTGYYGGNTVQSSSSTQETKQLFIRTA
;
A
#
# COMPACT_ATOMS: atom_id res chain seq x y z
N MET A 1 -31.17 -27.09 -0.54
CA MET A 1 -30.04 -26.19 -0.26
C MET A 1 -28.81 -27.07 -0.29
N ALA A 2 -27.74 -26.55 -0.86
CA ALA A 2 -26.49 -27.27 -1.06
C ALA A 2 -25.39 -26.32 -0.60
N GLY A 3 -24.41 -26.82 0.15
CA GLY A 3 -23.38 -25.96 0.74
C GLY A 3 -22.46 -26.70 1.70
N PRO A 4 -21.41 -26.03 2.18
CA PRO A 4 -20.44 -26.61 3.11
C PRO A 4 -21.12 -27.04 4.42
N VAL A 5 -20.65 -28.14 5.01
CA VAL A 5 -21.26 -28.69 6.23
C VAL A 5 -20.37 -28.54 7.46
N THR A 6 -21.02 -28.55 8.62
CA THR A 6 -20.42 -28.58 9.96
C THR A 6 -21.17 -29.55 10.88
N LEU A 7 -20.62 -29.83 12.06
CA LEU A 7 -21.27 -30.65 13.07
C LEU A 7 -22.44 -29.88 13.71
N LYS A 8 -23.57 -30.56 13.87
CA LYS A 8 -24.71 -30.04 14.64
C LYS A 8 -24.63 -30.56 16.08
N ALA A 9 -24.63 -29.66 17.06
CA ALA A 9 -24.67 -30.01 18.48
C ALA A 9 -25.65 -29.11 19.25
N GLY A 10 -26.08 -29.56 20.43
CA GLY A 10 -26.94 -28.77 21.33
C GLY A 10 -26.21 -27.62 22.05
N SER A 11 -24.88 -27.67 22.08
CA SER A 11 -23.97 -26.66 22.66
C SER A 11 -22.58 -26.83 22.05
N TYR A 12 -21.82 -25.74 21.95
CA TYR A 12 -20.47 -25.72 21.38
C TYR A 12 -19.43 -25.28 22.43
N PRO A 13 -18.22 -25.87 22.47
CA PRO A 13 -17.74 -26.98 21.62
C PRO A 13 -18.50 -28.29 21.85
N ALA A 14 -18.70 -29.05 20.77
CA ALA A 14 -19.53 -30.25 20.81
C ALA A 14 -18.85 -31.37 21.63
N ALA A 15 -19.47 -31.79 22.74
CA ALA A 15 -19.05 -33.00 23.43
C ALA A 15 -19.50 -34.25 22.65
N ALA A 16 -18.75 -35.35 22.72
CA ALA A 16 -19.00 -36.57 21.94
C ALA A 16 -20.43 -37.15 22.06
N GLY A 17 -21.11 -36.93 23.20
CA GLY A 17 -22.51 -37.36 23.42
C GLY A 17 -23.59 -36.34 23.02
N GLY A 18 -23.20 -35.15 22.57
CA GLY A 18 -24.11 -34.03 22.25
C GLY A 18 -24.32 -33.78 20.75
N LEU A 19 -23.75 -34.63 19.89
CA LEU A 19 -23.86 -34.56 18.44
C LEU A 19 -25.27 -34.95 17.98
N GLN A 20 -25.88 -34.09 17.18
CA GLN A 20 -27.25 -34.23 16.65
C GLN A 20 -27.28 -34.49 15.14
N GLY A 21 -26.10 -34.61 14.51
CA GLY A 21 -25.94 -34.86 13.08
C GLY A 21 -25.11 -33.78 12.41
N LEU A 22 -25.39 -33.54 11.13
CA LEU A 22 -24.74 -32.53 10.30
C LEU A 22 -25.71 -31.40 10.00
N ARG A 23 -25.17 -30.22 9.72
CA ARG A 23 -25.93 -29.09 9.17
C ARG A 23 -25.07 -28.30 8.21
N GLU A 24 -25.71 -27.48 7.38
CA GLU A 24 -25.00 -26.48 6.57
C GLU A 24 -24.35 -25.44 7.49
N LEU A 25 -23.14 -25.04 7.10
CA LEU A 25 -22.40 -23.94 7.70
C LEU A 25 -22.88 -22.64 7.05
N SER A 26 -23.26 -21.66 7.86
CA SER A 26 -23.75 -20.38 7.34
C SER A 26 -22.61 -19.50 6.83
N ALA A 27 -22.95 -18.54 5.95
CA ALA A 27 -21.97 -17.58 5.44
C ALA A 27 -21.32 -16.75 6.56
N THR A 28 -22.05 -16.45 7.65
CA THR A 28 -21.49 -15.76 8.82
C THR A 28 -20.45 -16.62 9.53
N GLU A 29 -20.75 -17.90 9.77
CA GLU A 29 -19.81 -18.81 10.43
C GLU A 29 -18.54 -19.06 9.60
N ILE A 30 -18.67 -19.10 8.26
CA ILE A 30 -17.50 -19.14 7.36
C ILE A 30 -16.63 -17.89 7.55
N LYS A 31 -17.23 -16.71 7.61
CA LYS A 31 -16.50 -15.44 7.77
C LYS A 31 -15.84 -15.32 9.15
N ASP A 32 -16.49 -15.82 10.18
CA ASP A 32 -15.99 -15.68 11.55
C ASP A 32 -14.82 -16.62 11.84
N GLN A 33 -14.92 -17.91 11.47
CA GLN A 33 -13.92 -18.91 11.85
C GLN A 33 -13.01 -19.31 10.69
N VAL A 34 -13.57 -19.60 9.51
CA VAL A 34 -12.78 -20.11 8.36
C VAL A 34 -11.93 -19.00 7.77
N ALA A 35 -12.51 -17.82 7.56
CA ALA A 35 -11.80 -16.69 6.97
C ALA A 35 -10.65 -16.23 7.86
N GLY A 36 -10.83 -16.20 9.19
CA GLY A 36 -9.77 -15.83 10.13
C GLY A 36 -8.52 -16.70 9.99
N VAL A 37 -8.68 -18.03 9.87
CA VAL A 37 -7.54 -18.95 9.72
C VAL A 37 -6.85 -18.80 8.37
N ILE A 38 -7.61 -18.78 7.27
CA ILE A 38 -7.06 -18.69 5.90
C ILE A 38 -6.33 -17.35 5.73
N THR A 39 -6.98 -16.25 6.11
CA THR A 39 -6.42 -14.90 5.94
C THR A 39 -5.22 -14.66 6.85
N ALA A 40 -5.21 -15.19 8.08
CA ALA A 40 -4.05 -15.11 8.97
C ALA A 40 -2.84 -15.83 8.39
N LYS A 41 -3.03 -17.00 7.77
CA LYS A 41 -1.95 -17.71 7.09
C LYS A 41 -1.46 -16.96 5.86
N PHE A 42 -2.36 -16.38 5.07
CA PHE A 42 -2.00 -15.49 3.96
C PHE A 42 -1.18 -14.28 4.43
N ALA A 43 -1.55 -13.64 5.54
CA ALA A 43 -0.83 -12.50 6.11
C ALA A 43 0.53 -12.87 6.73
N ALA A 44 0.67 -14.09 7.25
CA ALA A 44 1.90 -14.58 7.86
C ALA A 44 2.92 -15.07 6.80
N ASP A 45 2.45 -15.80 5.79
CA ASP A 45 3.27 -16.35 4.71
C ASP A 45 3.46 -15.32 3.59
N THR A 46 4.05 -14.19 3.92
CA THR A 46 4.31 -13.11 2.95
C THR A 46 5.77 -12.70 2.97
N ASP A 47 6.34 -12.66 1.78
CA ASP A 47 7.67 -12.11 1.50
C ASP A 47 7.63 -11.04 0.40
N GLY A 48 6.42 -10.70 -0.08
CA GLY A 48 6.17 -9.77 -1.18
C GLY A 48 6.31 -10.41 -2.56
N SER A 49 6.66 -11.68 -2.67
CA SER A 49 6.80 -12.37 -3.97
C SER A 49 5.63 -13.31 -4.30
N GLY A 50 4.83 -13.68 -3.29
CA GLY A 50 3.71 -14.60 -3.46
C GLY A 50 2.56 -14.02 -4.27
N THR A 51 1.82 -14.90 -4.95
CA THR A 51 0.60 -14.58 -5.69
C THR A 51 -0.39 -13.79 -4.83
N ALA A 52 -0.97 -12.73 -5.38
CA ALA A 52 -1.93 -11.83 -4.73
C ALA A 52 -1.38 -10.95 -3.58
N GLU A 53 -0.10 -11.05 -3.21
CA GLU A 53 0.53 -10.13 -2.25
C GLU A 53 0.78 -8.76 -2.85
N LEU A 54 0.95 -7.74 -2.00
CA LEU A 54 1.48 -6.46 -2.45
C LEU A 54 2.96 -6.33 -2.10
N ASN A 55 3.71 -5.85 -3.08
CA ASN A 55 5.07 -5.37 -2.87
C ASN A 55 5.27 -3.99 -3.49
N VAL A 56 6.33 -3.31 -3.06
CA VAL A 56 6.75 -2.02 -3.61
C VAL A 56 8.24 -2.09 -3.90
N VAL A 57 8.64 -1.60 -5.07
CA VAL A 57 10.05 -1.43 -5.44
C VAL A 57 10.32 0.02 -5.81
N ALA A 58 11.45 0.55 -5.36
CA ALA A 58 11.95 1.88 -5.75
C ALA A 58 12.90 1.72 -6.94
N GLY A 59 12.56 2.33 -8.08
CA GLY A 59 13.28 2.12 -9.34
C GLY A 59 13.10 0.70 -9.91
N GLY A 60 13.76 0.43 -11.04
CA GLY A 60 13.77 -0.89 -11.69
C GLY A 60 12.43 -1.37 -12.25
N SER A 61 12.41 -2.61 -12.72
CA SER A 61 11.17 -3.36 -13.03
C SER A 61 10.88 -4.28 -11.85
N ALA A 62 9.62 -4.32 -11.42
CA ALA A 62 9.19 -5.31 -10.44
C ALA A 62 9.07 -6.70 -11.08
N GLY A 63 9.16 -7.74 -10.26
CA GLY A 63 8.93 -9.13 -10.69
C GLY A 63 7.45 -9.54 -10.75
N GLY A 64 6.51 -8.65 -10.40
CA GLY A 64 5.06 -8.89 -10.43
C GLY A 64 4.32 -7.86 -11.29
N ASP A 65 2.99 -8.01 -11.40
CA ASP A 65 2.16 -7.14 -12.23
C ASP A 65 1.96 -5.77 -11.58
N GLU A 66 2.40 -4.70 -12.26
CA GLU A 66 2.34 -3.34 -11.75
C GLU A 66 0.87 -2.89 -11.62
N ILE A 67 0.47 -2.51 -10.40
CA ILE A 67 -0.86 -1.97 -10.09
C ILE A 67 -0.87 -0.44 -10.01
N GLY A 68 0.28 0.20 -10.26
CA GLY A 68 0.43 1.64 -10.35
C GLY A 68 1.72 2.14 -9.74
N THR A 69 2.00 3.42 -9.95
CA THR A 69 3.22 4.07 -9.51
C THR A 69 2.95 5.35 -8.74
N PHE A 70 3.90 5.72 -7.89
CA PHE A 70 3.98 7.03 -7.24
C PHE A 70 5.39 7.57 -7.44
N THR A 71 5.53 8.77 -7.95
CA THR A 71 6.83 9.40 -8.18
C THR A 71 7.05 10.50 -7.15
N ASN A 72 8.11 10.38 -6.36
CA ASN A 72 8.61 11.48 -5.54
C ASN A 72 9.54 12.35 -6.41
N ARG A 73 9.20 13.63 -6.58
CA ARG A 73 9.99 14.61 -7.33
C ARG A 73 10.63 15.60 -6.38
N GLU A 74 11.94 15.63 -6.37
CA GLU A 74 12.72 16.51 -5.51
C GLU A 74 13.53 17.52 -6.34
N ARG A 75 13.62 18.78 -5.91
CA ARG A 75 14.54 19.75 -6.53
C ARG A 75 15.98 19.39 -6.18
N THR A 76 16.91 19.63 -7.10
CA THR A 76 18.35 19.46 -6.80
C THR A 76 19.00 20.67 -6.13
N GLU A 77 18.33 21.82 -6.19
CA GLU A 77 18.83 23.10 -5.70
C GLU A 77 18.13 23.49 -4.39
N SER A 78 18.89 23.91 -3.38
CA SER A 78 18.35 24.31 -2.09
C SER A 78 17.39 25.49 -2.21
N VAL A 79 16.43 25.58 -1.29
CA VAL A 79 15.57 26.76 -1.14
C VAL A 79 16.42 28.03 -1.03
N GLY A 80 16.03 29.07 -1.76
CA GLY A 80 16.76 30.34 -1.83
C GLY A 80 17.86 30.42 -2.89
N THR A 81 18.17 29.33 -3.59
CA THR A 81 19.14 29.35 -4.71
C THR A 81 18.72 30.35 -5.78
N HIS A 82 19.64 31.21 -6.21
CA HIS A 82 19.42 32.21 -7.25
C HIS A 82 20.71 32.49 -8.07
N PRO A 83 20.65 32.52 -9.41
CA PRO A 83 19.52 32.06 -10.22
C PRO A 83 19.39 30.53 -10.15
N ALA A 84 18.17 30.03 -10.00
CA ALA A 84 17.86 28.60 -9.99
C ALA A 84 17.62 28.06 -11.41
N GLY A 85 18.22 26.91 -11.73
CA GLY A 85 18.02 26.19 -12.99
C GLY A 85 16.75 25.33 -13.03
N GLY A 86 16.27 24.91 -11.87
CA GLY A 86 15.02 24.17 -11.68
C GLY A 86 15.07 22.68 -11.97
N SER A 87 16.25 22.07 -11.93
CA SER A 87 16.40 20.63 -12.09
C SER A 87 15.75 19.83 -10.94
N THR A 88 15.29 18.63 -11.27
CA THR A 88 14.69 17.67 -10.32
C THR A 88 15.33 16.29 -10.42
N THR A 89 15.19 15.52 -9.35
CA THR A 89 15.43 14.08 -9.30
C THR A 89 14.13 13.36 -8.98
N ASP A 90 13.92 12.22 -9.61
CA ASP A 90 12.69 11.45 -9.49
C ASP A 90 12.98 10.08 -8.88
N THR A 91 12.27 9.74 -7.81
CA THR A 91 12.24 8.37 -7.27
C THR A 91 10.87 7.77 -7.55
N VAL A 92 10.82 6.78 -8.46
CA VAL A 92 9.58 6.10 -8.83
C VAL A 92 9.38 4.85 -7.98
N TYR A 93 8.32 4.85 -7.19
CA TYR A 93 7.84 3.70 -6.43
C TYR A 93 6.80 2.94 -7.25
N ARG A 94 7.02 1.65 -7.48
CA ARG A 94 6.14 0.77 -8.25
C ARG A 94 5.47 -0.22 -7.32
N PHE A 95 4.16 -0.17 -7.26
CA PHE A 95 3.34 -1.10 -6.49
C PHE A 95 2.95 -2.25 -7.40
N ASN A 96 3.06 -3.48 -6.92
CA ASN A 96 2.81 -4.66 -7.75
C ASN A 96 2.03 -5.71 -6.98
N GLN A 97 1.26 -6.48 -7.72
CA GLN A 97 0.50 -7.62 -7.23
C GLN A 97 0.77 -8.83 -8.14
N PRO A 98 1.67 -9.75 -7.77
CA PRO A 98 2.00 -10.91 -8.61
C PRO A 98 0.77 -11.76 -8.94
N SER A 99 0.55 -12.08 -10.22
CA SER A 99 -0.59 -12.89 -10.68
C SER A 99 -0.25 -14.33 -11.06
N ALA A 100 1.02 -14.75 -10.97
CA ALA A 100 1.43 -16.09 -11.36
C ALA A 100 0.73 -17.13 -10.46
N ALA A 101 0.07 -18.12 -11.06
CA ALA A 101 -0.66 -19.13 -10.30
C ALA A 101 0.27 -19.96 -9.41
N VAL A 102 -0.17 -20.24 -8.19
CA VAL A 102 0.54 -21.10 -7.23
C VAL A 102 -0.03 -22.52 -7.25
N SER A 103 0.81 -23.52 -7.00
CA SER A 103 0.39 -24.92 -6.92
C SER A 103 -0.52 -25.17 -5.72
N GLU A 104 -1.65 -25.83 -5.97
CA GLU A 104 -2.64 -26.26 -4.97
C GLU A 104 -2.39 -27.69 -4.46
N SER A 105 -1.15 -28.18 -4.58
CA SER A 105 -0.79 -29.52 -4.13
C SER A 105 -0.99 -29.67 -2.62
N GLY A 106 -1.73 -30.71 -2.21
CA GLY A 106 -2.04 -30.97 -0.81
C GLY A 106 -3.26 -30.22 -0.27
N GLN A 107 -4.00 -29.53 -1.15
CA GLN A 107 -5.30 -28.95 -0.83
C GLN A 107 -6.28 -30.02 -0.30
N ILE A 108 -7.05 -29.66 0.73
CA ILE A 108 -8.07 -30.54 1.33
C ILE A 108 -9.42 -29.85 1.17
N ASN A 109 -10.17 -30.25 0.15
CA ASN A 109 -11.51 -29.69 -0.07
C ASN A 109 -12.47 -30.13 1.04
N PRO A 110 -13.35 -29.23 1.51
CA PRO A 110 -14.30 -29.54 2.56
C PRO A 110 -15.42 -30.46 2.06
N LEU A 111 -16.15 -31.04 3.01
CA LEU A 111 -17.41 -31.72 2.72
C LEU A 111 -18.52 -30.70 2.51
N ARG A 112 -19.39 -30.99 1.55
CA ARG A 112 -20.60 -30.24 1.24
C ARG A 112 -21.82 -31.16 1.23
N TRP A 113 -22.98 -30.58 1.50
CA TRP A 113 -24.29 -31.17 1.24
C TRP A 113 -24.72 -30.81 -0.18
N THR A 114 -25.25 -31.77 -0.93
CA THR A 114 -25.76 -31.56 -2.31
C THR A 114 -27.27 -31.37 -2.39
N GLY A 115 -27.98 -31.52 -1.27
CA GLY A 115 -29.43 -31.70 -1.25
C GLY A 115 -29.86 -33.16 -1.09
N THR A 116 -28.97 -34.11 -1.40
CA THR A 116 -29.26 -35.56 -1.30
C THR A 116 -28.16 -36.35 -0.60
N ALA A 117 -26.91 -35.92 -0.68
CA ALA A 117 -25.77 -36.61 -0.09
C ALA A 117 -24.73 -35.62 0.46
N VAL A 118 -23.88 -36.11 1.35
CA VAL A 118 -22.65 -35.41 1.77
C VAL A 118 -21.51 -35.95 0.93
N GLU A 119 -20.77 -35.07 0.29
CA GLU A 119 -19.62 -35.40 -0.56
C GLU A 119 -18.51 -34.37 -0.42
N GLN A 120 -17.33 -34.66 -0.96
CA GLN A 120 -16.24 -33.70 -1.01
C GLN A 120 -16.53 -32.67 -2.10
N ALA A 121 -16.40 -31.38 -1.76
CA ALA A 121 -16.55 -30.30 -2.71
C ALA A 121 -15.49 -30.39 -3.82
N THR A 122 -15.90 -30.12 -5.05
CA THR A 122 -15.00 -29.82 -6.16
C THR A 122 -14.33 -28.46 -5.97
N ASP A 123 -13.27 -28.18 -6.71
CA ASP A 123 -12.56 -26.89 -6.61
C ASP A 123 -13.48 -25.71 -6.97
N THR A 124 -14.38 -25.90 -7.94
CA THR A 124 -15.37 -24.88 -8.32
C THR A 124 -16.38 -24.59 -7.20
N GLU A 125 -16.76 -25.61 -6.44
CA GLU A 125 -17.69 -25.46 -5.33
C GLU A 125 -16.99 -24.87 -4.11
N LEU A 126 -15.74 -25.27 -3.85
CA LEU A 126 -14.89 -24.62 -2.84
C LEU A 126 -14.73 -23.12 -3.13
N ASP A 127 -14.42 -22.77 -4.37
CA ASP A 127 -14.26 -21.39 -4.83
C ASP A 127 -15.49 -20.55 -4.51
N THR A 128 -16.66 -21.01 -4.95
CA THR A 128 -17.90 -20.21 -4.91
C THR A 128 -18.60 -20.25 -3.56
N GLU A 129 -18.49 -21.34 -2.81
CA GLU A 129 -19.21 -21.54 -1.55
C GLU A 129 -18.39 -21.17 -0.32
N VAL A 130 -17.06 -21.10 -0.43
CA VAL A 130 -16.15 -20.77 0.68
C VAL A 130 -15.23 -19.61 0.32
N LEU A 131 -14.38 -19.75 -0.71
CA LEU A 131 -13.30 -18.80 -0.95
C LEU A 131 -13.81 -17.41 -1.34
N ASP A 132 -14.86 -17.32 -2.15
CA ASP A 132 -15.50 -16.05 -2.50
C ASP A 132 -16.01 -15.32 -1.26
N LEU A 133 -16.58 -16.04 -0.28
CA LEU A 133 -17.04 -15.46 0.98
C LEU A 133 -15.87 -14.96 1.84
N VAL A 134 -14.78 -15.73 1.90
CA VAL A 134 -13.56 -15.40 2.64
C VAL A 134 -12.87 -14.17 2.03
N ILE A 135 -12.70 -14.14 0.70
CA ILE A 135 -12.11 -13.02 -0.03
C ILE A 135 -12.96 -11.77 0.12
N THR A 136 -14.29 -11.89 -0.02
CA THR A 136 -15.21 -10.76 0.17
C THR A 136 -15.11 -10.21 1.59
N ALA A 137 -15.05 -11.07 2.61
CA ALA A 137 -14.90 -10.63 4.00
C ALA A 137 -13.57 -9.92 4.25
N MET A 138 -12.46 -10.46 3.72
CA MET A 138 -11.16 -9.79 3.78
C MET A 138 -11.21 -8.41 3.11
N ALA A 139 -11.77 -8.35 1.91
CA ALA A 139 -11.81 -7.12 1.13
C ALA A 139 -12.74 -6.06 1.72
N ALA A 140 -13.82 -6.50 2.40
CA ALA A 140 -14.76 -5.64 3.12
C ALA A 140 -14.29 -5.27 4.54
N GLU A 141 -13.08 -5.67 4.93
CA GLU A 141 -12.50 -5.43 6.25
C GLU A 141 -13.32 -5.99 7.42
N ASP A 142 -13.85 -7.20 7.25
CA ASP A 142 -14.54 -7.90 8.33
C ASP A 142 -13.66 -8.03 9.58
N ALA A 143 -14.27 -7.89 10.76
CA ALA A 143 -13.56 -7.81 12.04
C ALA A 143 -12.65 -9.02 12.32
N ASN A 144 -13.02 -10.20 11.81
CA ASN A 144 -12.32 -11.46 12.02
C ASN A 144 -11.25 -11.74 10.96
N THR A 145 -11.19 -10.93 9.90
CA THR A 145 -10.26 -11.11 8.77
C THR A 145 -9.04 -10.21 8.87
N VAL A 146 -7.96 -10.68 8.25
CA VAL A 146 -6.67 -10.00 8.14
C VAL A 146 -6.10 -10.11 6.71
N GLY A 147 -4.87 -9.65 6.47
CA GLY A 147 -4.18 -9.81 5.18
C GLY A 147 -4.41 -8.70 4.16
N GLN A 148 -5.45 -7.89 4.32
CA GLN A 148 -5.65 -6.67 3.52
C GLN A 148 -4.58 -5.61 3.81
N TYR A 149 -4.35 -4.73 2.84
CA TYR A 149 -3.34 -3.69 2.87
C TYR A 149 -3.96 -2.30 2.92
N LYS A 150 -3.27 -1.37 3.61
CA LYS A 150 -3.60 0.06 3.65
C LYS A 150 -2.34 0.90 3.52
N ILE A 151 -2.44 2.04 2.84
CA ILE A 151 -1.35 3.03 2.76
C ILE A 151 -1.62 4.19 3.72
N GLY A 152 -0.63 4.68 4.47
CA GLY A 152 -0.83 5.82 5.35
C GLY A 152 0.41 6.28 6.11
N THR A 153 0.34 7.46 6.72
CA THR A 153 1.43 8.03 7.53
C THR A 153 1.48 7.49 8.96
N SER A 154 0.43 6.79 9.39
CA SER A 154 0.33 6.14 10.69
C SER A 154 -0.34 4.78 10.56
N SER A 155 -0.08 3.89 11.52
CA SER A 155 -0.74 2.59 11.59
C SER A 155 -2.26 2.75 11.56
N PRO A 156 -2.98 1.99 10.73
CA PRO A 156 -4.44 1.98 10.77
C PRO A 156 -4.97 1.43 12.11
N SER A 157 -6.25 1.71 12.39
CA SER A 157 -6.98 1.18 13.54
C SER A 157 -7.65 -0.17 13.21
N GLY A 158 -8.26 -0.80 14.23
CA GLY A 158 -9.07 -2.01 14.04
C GLY A 158 -8.25 -3.29 13.84
N GLY A 159 -7.45 -3.69 14.83
CA GLY A 159 -6.55 -4.85 14.79
C GLY A 159 -5.08 -4.43 14.80
N THR A 160 -4.17 -5.38 14.54
CA THR A 160 -2.73 -5.12 14.46
C THR A 160 -2.30 -5.01 13.00
N TRP A 161 -1.46 -4.02 12.70
CA TRP A 161 -0.96 -3.73 11.36
C TRP A 161 0.56 -3.68 11.35
N THR A 162 1.17 -4.37 10.38
CA THR A 162 2.62 -4.43 10.18
C THR A 162 3.00 -3.65 8.93
N SER A 163 3.97 -2.74 9.03
CA SER A 163 4.52 -2.04 7.85
C SER A 163 5.36 -3.01 7.01
N ARG A 164 5.00 -3.15 5.72
CA ARG A 164 5.71 -3.99 4.74
C ARG A 164 6.67 -3.19 3.87
N TYR A 165 6.39 -1.91 3.68
CA TYR A 165 7.25 -1.00 2.92
C TYR A 165 6.99 0.46 3.32
N THR A 166 7.99 1.32 3.14
CA THR A 166 7.87 2.77 3.35
C THR A 166 8.21 3.51 2.07
N VAL A 167 7.23 4.24 1.54
CA VAL A 167 7.42 5.25 0.49
C VAL A 167 7.75 6.57 1.18
N THR A 168 8.83 7.22 0.77
CA THR A 168 9.23 8.51 1.31
C THR A 168 9.05 9.58 0.24
N GLU A 169 8.20 10.55 0.53
CA GLU A 169 8.21 11.83 -0.17
C GLU A 169 9.22 12.72 0.54
N THR A 170 10.15 13.29 -0.22
CA THR A 170 11.26 14.09 0.29
C THR A 170 11.37 15.34 -0.54
N GLN A 171 11.44 16.47 0.14
CA GLN A 171 11.70 17.76 -0.47
C GLN A 171 13.13 18.21 -0.17
N VAL A 172 13.66 19.09 -1.03
CA VAL A 172 15.05 19.58 -0.96
C VAL A 172 15.41 20.31 0.35
N ASP A 173 14.42 20.71 1.15
CA ASP A 173 14.60 21.31 2.47
C ASP A 173 14.57 20.30 3.63
N GLY A 174 14.50 19.01 3.32
CA GLY A 174 14.40 17.91 4.30
C GLY A 174 13.00 17.73 4.88
N THR A 175 11.98 18.39 4.32
CA THR A 175 10.59 18.10 4.66
C THR A 175 10.22 16.74 4.06
N ASP A 176 10.15 15.72 4.92
CA ASP A 176 9.83 14.36 4.51
C ASP A 176 8.45 13.93 5.01
N VAL A 177 7.71 13.22 4.16
CA VAL A 177 6.48 12.51 4.53
C VAL A 177 6.64 11.02 4.19
N SER A 178 6.60 10.18 5.23
CA SER A 178 6.64 8.72 5.05
C SER A 178 5.24 8.12 4.97
N TYR A 179 4.94 7.46 3.86
CA TYR A 179 3.74 6.65 3.65
C TYR A 179 4.10 5.18 3.75
N ASN A 180 3.57 4.50 4.75
CA ASN A 180 3.79 3.08 5.00
C ASN A 180 2.69 2.25 4.35
N LEU A 181 3.08 1.20 3.62
CA LEU A 181 2.20 0.14 3.17
C LEU A 181 2.05 -0.87 4.31
N TYR A 182 0.95 -0.77 5.05
CA TYR A 182 0.62 -1.67 6.13
C TYR A 182 -0.17 -2.88 5.64
N GLN A 183 0.07 -4.04 6.24
CA GLN A 183 -0.77 -5.22 6.13
C GLN A 183 -1.36 -5.56 7.49
N LYS A 184 -2.66 -5.88 7.53
CA LYS A 184 -3.30 -6.33 8.77
C LYS A 184 -2.80 -7.73 9.11
N THR A 185 -2.31 -7.92 10.34
CA THR A 185 -1.69 -9.18 10.80
C THR A 185 -2.36 -9.76 12.05
N SER A 186 -3.26 -9.02 12.69
CA SER A 186 -4.15 -9.58 13.72
C SER A 186 -5.55 -8.97 13.59
N PRO A 187 -6.60 -9.76 13.83
CA PRO A 187 -7.98 -9.32 13.62
C PRO A 187 -8.38 -8.26 14.65
N THR A 188 -9.49 -7.59 14.40
CA THR A 188 -10.05 -6.58 15.31
C THR A 188 -10.71 -7.23 16.52
N THR A 189 -11.38 -8.35 16.26
CA THR A 189 -11.96 -9.23 17.28
C THR A 189 -11.44 -10.62 16.98
N ASP A 190 -11.03 -11.37 18.01
CA ASP A 190 -10.72 -12.78 17.80
C ASP A 190 -11.98 -13.50 17.32
N ALA A 191 -11.81 -14.45 16.39
CA ALA A 191 -12.90 -15.35 16.03
C ALA A 191 -13.51 -15.90 17.33
N GLY A 192 -14.81 -15.69 17.51
CA GLY A 192 -15.49 -16.13 18.72
C GLY A 192 -15.25 -17.61 19.00
N THR A 193 -15.47 -18.05 20.24
CA THR A 193 -15.35 -19.47 20.63
C THR A 193 -16.34 -20.41 19.91
N ASP A 194 -17.13 -19.90 18.98
CA ASP A 194 -18.11 -20.63 18.20
C ASP A 194 -17.40 -21.69 17.35
N SER A 195 -17.64 -22.94 17.70
CA SER A 195 -16.83 -24.09 17.32
C SER A 195 -17.26 -24.70 15.98
N ASN A 196 -17.87 -23.91 15.09
CA ASN A 196 -18.45 -24.38 13.83
C ASN A 196 -17.48 -24.21 12.67
N ILE A 197 -16.77 -25.28 12.35
CA ILE A 197 -15.78 -25.30 11.29
C ILE A 197 -16.21 -26.22 10.14
N LEU A 198 -15.57 -26.05 8.98
CA LEU A 198 -15.73 -26.96 7.85
C LEU A 198 -15.36 -28.40 8.23
N LEU A 199 -16.04 -29.36 7.62
CA LEU A 199 -15.67 -30.78 7.73
C LEU A 199 -14.85 -31.22 6.53
N LYS A 200 -14.05 -32.27 6.71
CA LYS A 200 -13.35 -33.02 5.65
C LYS A 200 -13.70 -34.50 5.77
N ALA A 201 -13.41 -35.27 4.72
CA ALA A 201 -13.38 -36.72 4.83
C ALA A 201 -12.23 -37.17 5.76
N GLY A 202 -12.53 -38.10 6.66
CA GLY A 202 -11.58 -38.89 7.43
C GLY A 202 -11.05 -40.07 6.61
N ASP A 203 -10.12 -40.82 7.21
CA ASP A 203 -9.41 -41.91 6.51
C ASP A 203 -10.35 -43.06 6.11
N GLU A 204 -11.47 -43.24 6.82
CA GLU A 204 -12.52 -44.22 6.53
C GLU A 204 -13.76 -43.57 5.88
N GLY A 205 -13.65 -42.32 5.41
CA GLY A 205 -14.73 -41.56 4.77
C GLY A 205 -15.71 -40.89 5.74
N GLN A 206 -15.50 -41.00 7.05
CA GLN A 206 -16.31 -40.34 8.07
C GLN A 206 -16.07 -38.81 8.11
N PRO A 207 -17.08 -37.97 8.39
CA PRO A 207 -16.87 -36.53 8.53
C PRO A 207 -16.01 -36.19 9.76
N ASN A 208 -14.93 -35.44 9.55
CA ASN A 208 -14.07 -34.91 10.60
C ASN A 208 -13.97 -33.39 10.50
N GLU A 209 -13.95 -32.68 11.63
CA GLU A 209 -13.70 -31.24 11.66
C GLU A 209 -12.30 -30.93 11.09
N MET A 210 -12.23 -29.89 10.24
CA MET A 210 -10.97 -29.40 9.72
C MET A 210 -10.20 -28.70 10.85
N THR A 211 -8.94 -29.07 11.02
CA THR A 211 -8.02 -28.34 11.89
C THR A 211 -7.57 -27.04 11.22
N ALA A 212 -6.94 -26.13 12.00
CA ALA A 212 -6.31 -24.95 11.41
C ALA A 212 -5.29 -25.32 10.32
N ALA A 213 -4.51 -26.39 10.51
CA ALA A 213 -3.57 -26.88 9.51
C ALA A 213 -4.27 -27.37 8.23
N ASN A 214 -5.46 -27.96 8.33
CA ASN A 214 -6.24 -28.34 7.15
C ASN A 214 -6.79 -27.11 6.41
N LEU A 215 -7.30 -26.10 7.14
CA LEU A 215 -7.77 -24.86 6.50
C LEU A 215 -6.62 -24.10 5.81
N GLN A 216 -5.42 -24.14 6.39
CA GLN A 216 -4.23 -23.52 5.81
C GLN A 216 -3.83 -24.11 4.46
N THR A 217 -4.22 -25.37 4.15
CA THR A 217 -3.95 -25.95 2.82
C THR A 217 -4.78 -25.31 1.71
N LEU A 218 -5.79 -24.50 2.04
CA LEU A 218 -6.63 -23.76 1.09
C LEU A 218 -6.01 -22.43 0.64
N VAL A 219 -4.90 -21.99 1.26
CA VAL A 219 -4.28 -20.68 0.96
C VAL A 219 -3.79 -20.55 -0.49
N PRO A 220 -3.20 -21.58 -1.13
CA PRO A 220 -2.87 -21.51 -2.55
C PRO A 220 -4.09 -21.24 -3.45
N ALA A 221 -5.20 -21.95 -3.25
CA ALA A 221 -6.45 -21.70 -3.98
C ALA A 221 -7.03 -20.33 -3.66
N PHE A 222 -6.97 -19.89 -2.39
CA PHE A 222 -7.37 -18.53 -2.01
C PHE A 222 -6.61 -17.45 -2.80
N ARG A 223 -5.28 -17.60 -2.95
CA ARG A 223 -4.44 -16.68 -3.74
C ARG A 223 -4.80 -16.71 -5.23
N ASN A 224 -4.93 -17.89 -5.80
CA ASN A 224 -5.34 -18.05 -7.20
C ASN A 224 -6.74 -17.46 -7.43
N ARG A 225 -7.65 -17.64 -6.47
CA ARG A 225 -9.02 -17.15 -6.52
C ARG A 225 -9.12 -15.63 -6.44
N ILE A 226 -8.27 -14.95 -5.67
CA ILE A 226 -8.17 -13.48 -5.69
C ILE A 226 -7.85 -13.00 -7.11
N MET A 227 -6.87 -13.64 -7.78
CA MET A 227 -6.45 -13.22 -9.11
C MET A 227 -7.46 -13.59 -10.20
N SER A 228 -8.18 -14.71 -10.06
CA SER A 228 -9.18 -15.13 -11.06
C SER A 228 -10.53 -14.41 -10.91
N SER A 229 -10.99 -14.16 -9.68
CA SER A 229 -12.23 -13.42 -9.39
C SER A 229 -12.05 -11.90 -9.46
N LEU A 230 -10.81 -11.43 -9.35
CA LEU A 230 -10.40 -10.02 -9.22
C LEU A 230 -10.86 -9.35 -7.90
N VAL A 231 -11.69 -9.98 -7.07
CA VAL A 231 -12.01 -9.45 -5.75
C VAL A 231 -10.79 -9.62 -4.84
N GLY A 232 -10.45 -8.58 -4.07
CA GLY A 232 -9.23 -8.53 -3.28
C GLY A 232 -7.98 -8.08 -4.06
N THR A 233 -8.11 -7.78 -5.36
CA THR A 233 -7.04 -7.12 -6.12
C THR A 233 -6.96 -5.63 -5.82
N TYR A 234 -5.79 -5.04 -6.03
CA TYR A 234 -5.53 -3.63 -5.73
C TYR A 234 -5.21 -2.81 -6.97
N LEU A 235 -5.38 -1.50 -6.83
CA LEU A 235 -5.03 -0.51 -7.85
C LEU A 235 -4.55 0.77 -7.16
N LEU A 236 -3.44 1.32 -7.63
CA LEU A 236 -2.92 2.60 -7.18
C LEU A 236 -3.14 3.65 -8.26
N GLN A 237 -4.05 4.59 -8.03
CA GLN A 237 -4.34 5.63 -9.02
C GLN A 237 -4.85 6.93 -8.39
N THR A 238 -5.08 7.92 -9.25
CA THR A 238 -5.64 9.21 -8.86
C THR A 238 -7.16 9.15 -8.98
N GLY A 239 -7.87 9.46 -7.88
CA GLY A 239 -9.33 9.39 -7.86
C GLY A 239 -9.86 7.96 -7.89
N SER A 240 -11.19 7.83 -7.83
CA SER A 240 -11.85 6.52 -7.78
C SER A 240 -11.63 5.73 -9.09
N PRO A 241 -11.33 4.42 -9.01
CA PRO A 241 -11.20 3.57 -10.18
C PRO A 241 -12.43 3.56 -11.08
N SER A 242 -12.22 3.65 -12.41
CA SER A 242 -13.28 3.47 -13.42
C SER A 242 -13.37 2.04 -13.96
N ALA A 243 -12.44 1.16 -13.58
CA ALA A 243 -12.48 -0.25 -13.94
C ALA A 243 -13.73 -0.93 -13.36
N ALA A 244 -14.27 -1.91 -14.08
CA ALA A 244 -15.45 -2.65 -13.64
C ALA A 244 -15.27 -3.22 -12.23
N GLY A 245 -16.35 -3.21 -11.45
CA GLY A 245 -16.36 -3.62 -10.05
C GLY A 245 -16.63 -2.48 -9.07
N THR A 246 -16.66 -2.83 -7.79
CA THR A 246 -16.74 -1.86 -6.69
C THR A 246 -15.37 -1.72 -6.04
N TRP A 247 -14.96 -0.48 -5.80
CA TRP A 247 -13.64 -0.17 -5.26
C TRP A 247 -13.75 0.65 -3.99
N VAL A 248 -12.93 0.30 -2.99
CA VAL A 248 -12.85 1.00 -1.71
C VAL A 248 -11.44 1.54 -1.54
N GLN A 249 -11.32 2.80 -1.13
CA GLN A 249 -10.01 3.41 -0.82
C GLN A 249 -9.44 2.81 0.48
N MET A 250 -8.20 2.36 0.41
CA MET A 250 -7.49 1.67 1.48
C MET A 250 -6.42 2.55 2.10
N GLY A 251 -6.85 3.43 3.01
CA GLY A 251 -5.99 4.34 3.76
C GLY A 251 -5.97 5.77 3.20
N SER A 252 -4.85 6.47 3.38
CA SER A 252 -4.69 7.88 3.06
C SER A 252 -4.31 8.14 1.61
N THR A 253 -4.51 9.38 1.15
CA THR A 253 -3.97 9.86 -0.13
C THR A 253 -2.49 10.19 0.01
N MET A 254 -1.65 9.61 -0.85
CA MET A 254 -0.25 10.01 -1.03
C MET A 254 -0.19 11.24 -1.91
N THR A 255 0.71 12.16 -1.58
CA THR A 255 0.89 13.41 -2.32
C THR A 255 2.36 13.69 -2.53
N ASP A 256 2.74 14.01 -3.77
CA ASP A 256 4.07 14.48 -4.17
C ASP A 256 4.07 16.02 -4.15
N GLN A 257 4.92 16.63 -3.32
CA GLN A 257 5.08 18.09 -3.24
C GLN A 257 6.45 18.49 -3.78
N LEU A 258 6.46 19.44 -4.69
CA LEU A 258 7.70 19.97 -5.25
C LEU A 258 7.83 21.46 -4.90
N LYS A 259 9.02 21.87 -4.43
CA LYS A 259 9.30 23.30 -4.19
C LYS A 259 9.09 24.12 -5.46
N ASP A 260 8.40 25.24 -5.31
CA ASP A 260 8.07 26.14 -6.40
C ASP A 260 9.31 26.90 -6.87
N ILE A 261 9.24 27.37 -8.11
CA ILE A 261 10.21 28.30 -8.67
C ILE A 261 9.47 29.54 -9.13
N SER A 262 9.93 30.69 -8.67
CA SER A 262 9.37 31.99 -9.06
C SER A 262 10.47 32.97 -9.43
N SER A 263 10.16 33.89 -10.36
CA SER A 263 11.05 34.99 -10.67
C SER A 263 11.03 35.99 -9.51
N GLN A 264 12.20 36.33 -8.99
CA GLN A 264 12.37 37.34 -7.94
C GLN A 264 13.29 38.44 -8.47
N ASN A 265 12.87 39.69 -8.28
CA ASN A 265 13.67 40.86 -8.62
C ASN A 265 14.34 41.38 -7.35
N TYR A 266 15.65 41.24 -7.26
CA TYR A 266 16.42 41.87 -6.19
C TYR A 266 16.89 43.27 -6.63
N SER A 267 16.69 44.24 -5.75
CA SER A 267 17.27 45.58 -5.85
C SER A 267 18.26 45.76 -4.71
N GLY A 268 19.49 46.17 -5.02
CA GLY A 268 20.52 46.44 -4.03
C GLY A 268 21.34 47.67 -4.40
N ASP A 269 21.76 48.41 -3.38
CA ASP A 269 22.64 49.58 -3.53
C ASP A 269 24.10 49.14 -3.34
N TYR A 270 24.94 49.30 -4.38
CA TYR A 270 26.37 49.03 -4.28
C TYR A 270 27.15 50.34 -4.05
N THR A 271 28.01 50.36 -3.03
CA THR A 271 28.96 51.47 -2.77
C THR A 271 30.39 50.94 -2.85
N GLY A 272 31.21 51.49 -3.74
CA GLY A 272 32.63 51.13 -3.87
C GLY A 272 33.53 52.38 -3.89
N SER A 273 34.71 52.29 -3.28
CA SER A 273 35.75 53.32 -3.36
C SER A 273 36.91 52.83 -4.22
N TYR A 274 37.32 53.60 -5.22
CA TYR A 274 38.50 53.31 -6.04
C TYR A 274 39.65 54.28 -5.72
N THR A 275 40.84 53.73 -5.48
CA THR A 275 42.09 54.52 -5.32
C THR A 275 43.02 54.17 -6.48
N GLY A 276 43.22 55.12 -7.40
CA GLY A 276 44.18 54.99 -8.50
C GLY A 276 45.38 55.91 -8.29
N TYR A 277 46.59 55.38 -8.48
CA TYR A 277 47.82 56.16 -8.53
C TYR A 277 48.27 56.26 -9.98
N TYR A 278 48.50 57.48 -10.48
CA TYR A 278 49.11 57.71 -11.78
C TYR A 278 50.38 58.54 -11.63
N ASP A 279 51.49 58.00 -12.14
CA ASP A 279 52.75 58.73 -12.26
C ASP A 279 52.65 59.74 -13.40
N ARG A 280 52.39 61.01 -13.07
CA ARG A 280 52.50 62.10 -14.06
C ARG A 280 53.96 62.53 -14.14
N PHE A 281 54.63 62.19 -15.25
CA PHE A 281 55.91 62.78 -15.59
C PHE A 281 55.69 64.23 -16.08
N PHE A 282 55.73 65.18 -15.14
CA PHE A 282 55.81 66.63 -15.43
C PHE A 282 56.85 67.27 -14.51
N ALA A 283 57.73 68.11 -15.06
CA ALA A 283 58.95 68.61 -14.43
C ALA A 283 58.75 69.67 -13.32
N GLY A 284 57.83 69.44 -12.39
CA GLY A 284 57.57 70.30 -11.24
C GLY A 284 56.94 69.51 -10.10
N PHE A 285 57.57 69.53 -8.94
CA PHE A 285 57.19 68.76 -7.75
C PHE A 285 55.82 69.21 -7.22
N LEU A 286 54.77 68.40 -7.43
CA LEU A 286 53.51 68.52 -6.70
C LEU A 286 53.03 67.11 -6.31
N ASN A 287 53.45 66.65 -5.13
CA ASN A 287 52.99 65.40 -4.54
C ASN A 287 51.58 65.61 -3.94
N GLY A 288 50.56 65.56 -4.80
CA GLY A 288 49.17 65.65 -4.39
C GLY A 288 48.45 64.33 -4.69
N ALA A 289 48.13 63.56 -3.66
CA ALA A 289 47.22 62.42 -3.79
C ALA A 289 45.81 62.96 -4.08
N TYR A 290 45.27 62.66 -5.25
CA TYR A 290 43.88 62.98 -5.55
C TYR A 290 43.00 61.83 -5.04
N ALA A 291 42.38 62.01 -3.88
CA ALA A 291 41.35 61.11 -3.37
C ALA A 291 39.98 61.61 -3.83
N GLY A 292 39.35 60.91 -4.77
CA GLY A 292 37.98 61.18 -5.20
C GLY A 292 37.07 60.06 -4.75
N SER A 293 36.00 60.38 -4.01
CA SER A 293 34.91 59.44 -3.73
C SER A 293 33.85 59.58 -4.81
N TYR A 294 33.63 58.53 -5.60
CA TYR A 294 32.47 58.45 -6.49
C TYR A 294 31.36 57.70 -5.74
N SER A 295 30.25 58.39 -5.51
CA SER A 295 29.00 57.77 -5.08
C SER A 295 28.09 57.71 -6.31
N GLY A 296 27.70 56.51 -6.69
CA GLY A 296 26.71 56.28 -7.74
C GLY A 296 25.78 55.17 -7.30
N THR A 297 24.48 55.39 -7.40
CA THR A 297 23.49 54.34 -7.19
C THR A 297 23.39 53.53 -8.48
N TYR A 298 23.95 52.32 -8.48
CA TYR A 298 23.79 51.38 -9.58
C TYR A 298 22.68 50.40 -9.22
N THR A 299 21.49 50.59 -9.82
CA THR A 299 20.42 49.59 -9.71
C THR A 299 20.71 48.45 -10.69
N GLY A 300 21.29 47.37 -10.19
CA GLY A 300 21.40 46.11 -10.94
C GLY A 300 20.10 45.32 -10.81
N TYR A 301 19.36 45.15 -11.91
CA TYR A 301 18.27 44.18 -11.95
C TYR A 301 18.85 42.80 -12.22
N TYR A 302 19.14 42.04 -11.17
CA TYR A 302 19.45 40.62 -11.31
C TYR A 302 18.12 39.88 -11.45
N GLY A 303 17.69 39.69 -12.69
CA GLY A 303 16.53 38.87 -13.01
C GLY A 303 16.92 37.40 -12.96
N GLY A 304 16.13 36.58 -12.27
CA GLY A 304 16.37 35.15 -12.22
C GLY A 304 15.30 34.41 -11.42
N ASN A 305 15.21 33.11 -11.67
CA ASN A 305 14.35 32.22 -10.92
C ASN A 305 14.95 31.92 -9.54
N THR A 306 14.12 31.75 -8.53
CA THR A 306 14.53 31.39 -7.17
C THR A 306 13.70 30.22 -6.68
N VAL A 307 14.34 29.22 -6.07
CA VAL A 307 13.63 28.12 -5.40
C VAL A 307 12.93 28.67 -4.15
N GLN A 308 11.62 28.53 -4.10
CA GLN A 308 10.80 29.01 -2.99
C GLN A 308 10.71 27.98 -1.87
N SER A 309 10.33 28.43 -0.67
CA SER A 309 9.97 27.54 0.44
C SER A 309 8.59 26.92 0.26
N SER A 310 7.71 27.56 -0.52
CA SER A 310 6.40 27.01 -0.89
C SER A 310 6.55 25.83 -1.83
N SER A 311 5.56 24.94 -1.78
CA SER A 311 5.50 23.75 -2.62
C SER A 311 4.14 23.69 -3.33
N SER A 312 4.14 23.07 -4.50
CA SER A 312 2.93 22.71 -5.23
C SER A 312 2.81 21.20 -5.39
N THR A 313 1.57 20.73 -5.38
CA THR A 313 1.24 19.32 -5.57
C THR A 313 1.48 18.93 -7.03
N GLN A 314 2.34 17.94 -7.25
CA GLN A 314 2.61 17.41 -8.58
C GLN A 314 1.74 16.20 -8.89
N GLU A 315 1.46 15.38 -7.89
CA GLU A 315 0.72 14.15 -8.04
C GLU A 315 0.00 13.76 -6.74
N THR A 316 -1.18 13.15 -6.87
CA THR A 316 -1.87 12.49 -5.76
C THR A 316 -2.26 11.08 -6.17
N LYS A 317 -2.03 10.11 -5.28
CA LYS A 317 -2.35 8.69 -5.50
C LYS A 317 -3.02 8.08 -4.28
N GLN A 318 -3.96 7.18 -4.51
CA GLN A 318 -4.71 6.45 -3.49
C GLN A 318 -4.63 4.96 -3.82
N LEU A 319 -4.48 4.14 -2.79
CA LEU A 319 -4.58 2.69 -2.92
C LEU A 319 -6.05 2.30 -2.82
N PHE A 320 -6.52 1.47 -3.73
CA PHE A 320 -7.87 0.91 -3.73
C PHE A 320 -7.82 -0.60 -3.72
N ILE A 321 -8.79 -1.22 -3.07
CA ILE A 321 -9.08 -2.65 -3.17
C ILE A 321 -10.42 -2.86 -3.88
N ARG A 322 -10.50 -3.89 -4.70
CA ARG A 322 -11.75 -4.31 -5.33
C ARG A 322 -12.55 -5.21 -4.40
N THR A 323 -13.82 -4.87 -4.16
CA THR A 323 -14.72 -5.59 -3.24
C THR A 323 -15.85 -6.34 -3.94
N ALA A 324 -16.09 -6.07 -5.24
CA ALA A 324 -17.03 -6.77 -6.12
C ALA A 324 -16.67 -6.53 -7.60
#